data_AF-A0A444HWB6-F1
#
_entry.id   AF-A0A444HWB6-F1
#
_cell.length_a   1.000
_cell.length_b   1.000
_cell.length_c   1.000
_cell.angle_alpha   90.00
_cell.angle_beta   90.00
_cell.angle_gamma   90.00
#
_symmetry.space_group_name_H-M   'P 1'
#
loop_
_entity.id
_entity.type
_entity.pdbx_description
1 polymer ?
#
loop_
_entity_poly.entity_id
_entity_poly.type
_entity_poly.pdbx_seq_one_letter_code
_entity_poly.pdbx_strand_id
1 'polypeptide(L)'
;MAILFKTTISENSAFEMIERSLSGAYQYDGYLNVVSDVGETALSWGPAMHAEEFKAEVSQILRQTWDAARFWVIYERREDRKDPEGTDIRNAAFRLTRGYSGVIVVTLSLLGKLDSANDLELVFVCFEQDFHRRNFRVRYEGKPLPNQD
;
A
#
# COMPACT_ATOMS: atom_id res chain seq x y z
N MET A 1 -5.53 -8.88 19.79
CA MET A 1 -5.02 -9.54 18.57
C MET A 1 -5.88 -9.08 17.41
N ALA A 2 -5.29 -8.45 16.40
CA ALA A 2 -6.00 -7.97 15.22
C ALA A 2 -5.64 -8.81 13.99
N ILE A 3 -6.58 -9.00 13.07
CA ILE A 3 -6.29 -9.53 11.73
C ILE A 3 -5.95 -8.32 10.86
N LEU A 4 -4.66 -8.18 10.50
CA LEU A 4 -4.17 -7.04 9.73
C LEU A 4 -4.30 -7.23 8.22
N PHE A 5 -4.28 -8.47 7.75
CA PHE A 5 -4.29 -8.84 6.34
C PHE A 5 -5.59 -9.56 5.98
N LYS A 6 -6.70 -8.82 5.88
CA LYS A 6 -8.05 -9.40 5.71
C LYS A 6 -8.45 -9.56 4.24
N THR A 7 -8.40 -8.47 3.49
CA THR A 7 -8.99 -8.41 2.15
C THR A 7 -7.95 -7.95 1.16
N THR A 8 -7.58 -8.85 0.25
CA THR A 8 -6.71 -8.51 -0.88
C THR A 8 -7.53 -8.13 -2.09
N ILE A 9 -7.03 -7.17 -2.85
CA ILE A 9 -7.54 -6.84 -4.18
C ILE A 9 -6.54 -7.26 -5.26
N SER A 10 -7.01 -7.33 -6.51
CA SER A 10 -6.14 -7.60 -7.65
C SER A 10 -5.30 -6.37 -8.01
N GLU A 11 -4.16 -6.57 -8.68
CA GLU A 11 -3.33 -5.49 -9.23
C GLU A 11 -4.15 -4.57 -10.15
N ASN A 12 -4.93 -5.15 -11.07
CA ASN A 12 -5.79 -4.39 -11.97
C ASN A 12 -6.79 -3.52 -11.20
N SER A 13 -7.45 -4.08 -10.18
CA SER A 13 -8.38 -3.32 -9.35
C SER A 13 -7.68 -2.17 -8.62
N ALA A 14 -6.49 -2.41 -8.07
CA ALA A 14 -5.72 -1.38 -7.39
C ALA A 14 -5.35 -0.23 -8.34
N PHE A 15 -4.85 -0.55 -9.53
CA PHE A 15 -4.49 0.46 -10.53
C PHE A 15 -5.71 1.23 -11.05
N GLU A 16 -6.84 0.56 -11.28
CA GLU A 16 -8.10 1.22 -11.65
C GLU A 16 -8.58 2.19 -10.56
N MET A 17 -8.46 1.81 -9.28
CA MET A 17 -8.81 2.69 -8.16
C MET A 17 -7.90 3.91 -8.09
N ILE A 18 -6.57 3.71 -8.22
CA ILE A 18 -5.59 4.79 -8.23
C ILE A 18 -5.87 5.77 -9.38
N GLU A 19 -6.05 5.25 -10.59
CA GLU A 19 -6.32 6.06 -11.78
C GLU A 19 -7.62 6.86 -11.62
N ARG A 20 -8.68 6.23 -11.12
CA ARG A 20 -9.95 6.90 -10.87
C ARG A 20 -9.82 8.03 -9.84
N SER A 21 -9.06 7.81 -8.76
CA SER A 21 -8.87 8.83 -7.73
C SER A 21 -8.03 10.00 -8.26
N LEU A 22 -6.94 9.73 -8.97
CA LEU A 22 -6.01 10.76 -9.44
C LEU A 22 -6.49 11.52 -10.70
N SER A 23 -7.35 10.92 -11.51
CA SER A 23 -7.95 11.57 -12.69
C SER A 23 -9.31 12.23 -12.39
N GLY A 24 -9.78 12.15 -11.14
CA GLY A 24 -11.07 12.68 -10.71
C GLY A 24 -11.07 14.20 -10.50
N ALA A 25 -12.27 14.78 -10.35
CA ALA A 25 -12.44 16.20 -10.01
C ALA A 25 -12.21 16.51 -8.52
N TYR A 26 -11.94 15.50 -7.70
CA TYR A 26 -11.80 15.65 -6.25
C TYR A 26 -10.39 16.11 -5.88
N GLN A 27 -10.30 16.93 -4.83
CA GLN A 27 -9.02 17.34 -4.27
C GLN A 27 -8.62 16.36 -3.18
N TYR A 28 -7.41 15.81 -3.31
CA TYR A 28 -6.83 14.90 -2.33
C TYR A 28 -5.60 15.52 -1.68
N ASP A 29 -5.30 15.07 -0.46
CA ASP A 29 -3.94 15.03 0.05
C ASP A 29 -3.39 13.63 -0.23
N GLY A 30 -2.29 13.58 -0.98
CA GLY A 30 -1.63 12.33 -1.36
C GLY A 30 -0.41 12.06 -0.50
N TYR A 31 -0.25 10.82 -0.06
CA TYR A 31 0.94 10.34 0.61
C TYR A 31 1.32 8.98 0.07
N LEU A 32 2.58 8.82 -0.32
CA LEU A 32 3.16 7.55 -0.72
C LEU A 32 4.41 7.28 0.10
N ASN A 33 4.57 6.06 0.56
CA ASN A 33 5.74 5.61 1.31
C ASN A 33 6.21 4.26 0.76
N VAL A 34 7.50 4.13 0.52
CA VAL A 34 8.15 2.91 0.06
C VAL A 34 9.19 2.53 1.09
N VAL A 35 9.09 1.32 1.62
CA VAL A 35 10.07 0.76 2.56
C VAL A 35 10.62 -0.53 1.99
N SER A 36 11.93 -0.67 2.01
CA SER A 36 12.64 -1.89 1.64
C SER A 36 13.84 -2.11 2.57
N ASP A 37 14.63 -3.15 2.29
CA ASP A 37 15.90 -3.41 2.93
C ASP A 37 16.96 -2.32 2.67
N VAL A 38 16.87 -1.62 1.54
CA VAL A 38 17.79 -0.53 1.18
C VAL A 38 17.44 0.83 1.81
N GLY A 39 16.21 1.02 2.30
CA GLY A 39 15.81 2.24 2.97
C GLY A 39 14.32 2.56 2.89
N GLU A 40 13.97 3.78 3.28
CA GLU A 40 12.61 4.32 3.26
C GLU A 40 12.59 5.62 2.43
N THR A 41 11.63 5.71 1.52
CA THR A 41 11.38 6.89 0.69
C THR A 41 9.93 7.31 0.87
N ALA A 42 9.68 8.59 1.13
CA ALA A 42 8.34 9.15 1.24
C ALA A 42 8.13 10.27 0.21
N LEU A 43 6.94 10.28 -0.39
CA LEU A 43 6.45 11.32 -1.29
C LEU A 43 5.15 11.85 -0.70
N SER A 44 5.03 13.16 -0.57
CA SER A 44 3.80 13.81 -0.12
C SER A 44 3.35 14.81 -1.17
N TRP A 45 2.06 14.81 -1.47
CA TRP A 45 1.42 15.83 -2.29
C TRP A 45 1.44 17.14 -1.50
N GLY A 46 2.46 17.95 -1.72
CA GLY A 46 2.60 19.26 -1.10
C GLY A 46 1.62 20.30 -1.69
N PRO A 47 1.36 21.42 -0.98
CA PRO A 47 0.40 22.45 -1.41
C PRO A 47 0.64 23.05 -2.80
N ALA A 48 1.86 22.94 -3.35
CA ALA A 48 2.26 23.48 -4.65
C ALA A 48 2.37 22.43 -5.77
N MET A 49 2.22 21.14 -5.46
CA MET A 49 2.34 20.05 -6.45
C MET A 49 1.01 19.87 -7.18
N HIS A 50 1.08 19.71 -8.50
CA HIS A 50 -0.12 19.45 -9.30
C HIS A 50 -0.52 17.96 -9.25
N ALA A 51 -1.81 17.66 -9.40
CA ALA A 51 -2.32 16.28 -9.37
C ALA A 51 -1.63 15.38 -10.41
N GLU A 52 -1.39 15.89 -11.62
CA GLU A 52 -0.70 15.17 -12.69
C GLU A 52 0.77 14.87 -12.35
N GLU A 53 1.44 15.78 -11.65
CA GLU A 53 2.82 15.59 -11.20
C GLU A 53 2.88 14.49 -10.14
N PHE A 54 2.02 14.54 -9.13
CA PHE A 54 1.93 13.47 -8.13
C PHE A 54 1.56 12.13 -8.76
N LYS A 55 0.64 12.12 -9.72
CA LYS A 55 0.26 10.92 -10.48
C LYS A 55 1.44 10.33 -11.26
N ALA A 56 2.22 11.17 -11.93
CA ALA A 56 3.40 10.73 -12.66
C ALA A 56 4.43 10.09 -11.71
N GLU A 57 4.70 10.72 -10.56
CA GLU A 57 5.63 10.21 -9.55
C GLU A 57 5.15 8.88 -8.93
N VAL A 58 3.87 8.78 -8.52
CA VAL A 58 3.27 7.54 -8.03
C VAL A 58 3.39 6.43 -9.08
N SER A 59 3.07 6.74 -10.34
CA SER A 59 3.13 5.77 -11.45
C SER A 59 4.56 5.28 -11.69
N GLN A 60 5.53 6.20 -11.63
CA GLN A 60 6.95 5.87 -11.76
C GLN A 60 7.42 4.98 -10.62
N ILE A 61 7.08 5.30 -9.37
CA ILE A 61 7.46 4.51 -8.20
C ILE A 61 6.85 3.12 -8.23
N LEU A 62 5.56 3.00 -8.59
CA LEU A 62 4.90 1.70 -8.72
C LEU A 62 5.52 0.87 -9.83
N ARG A 63 5.91 1.48 -10.95
CA ARG A 63 6.63 0.80 -12.04
C ARG A 63 7.99 0.30 -11.59
N GLN A 64 8.79 1.14 -10.92
CA GLN A 64 10.09 0.75 -10.38
C GLN A 64 9.96 -0.39 -9.36
N THR A 65 8.93 -0.33 -8.52
CA THR A 65 8.60 -1.40 -7.56
C THR A 65 8.25 -2.70 -8.29
N TRP A 66 7.55 -2.61 -9.42
CA TRP A 66 7.17 -3.78 -10.21
C TRP A 66 8.40 -4.44 -10.86
N ASP A 67 9.29 -3.62 -11.42
CA ASP A 67 10.54 -4.08 -12.02
C ASP A 67 11.44 -4.78 -10.99
N ALA A 68 11.48 -4.30 -9.74
CA ALA A 68 12.28 -4.87 -8.67
C ALA A 68 11.62 -6.07 -7.97
N ALA A 69 10.30 -6.06 -7.77
CA ALA A 69 9.58 -7.00 -6.93
C ALA A 69 8.18 -7.32 -7.48
N ARG A 70 8.11 -8.03 -8.60
CA ARG A 70 6.89 -8.21 -9.41
C ARG A 70 5.71 -8.98 -8.79
N PHE A 71 5.88 -9.63 -7.64
CA PHE A 71 4.83 -10.49 -7.07
C PHE A 71 4.13 -9.77 -5.92
N TRP A 72 2.97 -9.18 -6.17
CA TRP A 72 2.32 -8.28 -5.21
C TRP A 72 1.21 -8.96 -4.41
N VAL A 73 1.00 -8.48 -3.19
CA VAL A 73 -0.22 -8.67 -2.41
C VAL A 73 -0.69 -7.30 -1.98
N ILE A 74 -1.89 -6.92 -2.39
CA ILE A 74 -2.40 -5.57 -2.21
C ILE A 74 -3.59 -5.61 -1.27
N TYR A 75 -3.49 -4.86 -0.19
CA TYR A 75 -4.55 -4.69 0.79
C TYR A 75 -5.17 -3.30 0.63
N GLU A 76 -6.47 -3.28 0.40
CA GLU A 76 -7.26 -2.07 0.51
C GLU A 76 -7.63 -1.90 1.99
N ARG A 77 -7.40 -0.72 2.57
CA ARG A 77 -7.91 -0.37 3.89
C ARG A 77 -9.22 0.40 3.73
N ARG A 78 -10.23 -0.03 4.47
CA ARG A 78 -11.54 0.64 4.48
C ARG A 78 -12.04 0.89 5.89
N GLU A 79 -12.46 2.13 6.13
CA GLU A 79 -13.04 2.54 7.42
C GLU A 79 -14.35 1.82 7.72
N ASP A 80 -15.25 1.66 6.73
CA ASP A 80 -16.55 0.99 6.91
C ASP A 80 -16.41 -0.51 7.25
N ARG A 81 -15.30 -1.14 6.85
CA ARG A 81 -14.95 -2.52 7.24
C ARG A 81 -14.27 -2.61 8.61
N LYS A 82 -14.00 -1.46 9.26
CA LYS A 82 -13.19 -1.35 10.48
C LYS A 82 -11.85 -2.07 10.30
N ASP A 83 -11.22 -1.81 9.17
CA ASP A 83 -9.89 -2.33 8.91
C ASP A 83 -8.87 -1.60 9.81
N PRO A 84 -7.79 -2.29 10.23
CA PRO A 84 -6.70 -1.66 10.96
C PRO A 84 -6.09 -0.50 10.16
N GLU A 85 -5.46 0.44 10.86
CA GLU A 85 -4.85 1.61 10.23
C GLU A 85 -3.78 1.20 9.22
N GLY A 86 -3.66 1.95 8.11
CA GLY A 86 -2.69 1.65 7.05
C GLY A 86 -1.26 1.54 7.57
N THR A 87 -0.92 2.38 8.56
CA THR A 87 0.37 2.36 9.26
C THR A 87 0.61 1.05 10.02
N ASP A 88 -0.43 0.48 10.66
CA ASP A 88 -0.32 -0.79 11.38
C ASP A 88 -0.11 -1.95 10.41
N ILE A 89 -0.85 -1.96 9.31
CA ILE A 89 -0.72 -2.96 8.24
C ILE A 89 0.69 -2.89 7.63
N ARG A 90 1.19 -1.69 7.28
CA ARG A 90 2.54 -1.45 6.76
C ARG A 90 3.62 -1.95 7.72
N ASN A 91 3.56 -1.52 8.98
CA ASN A 91 4.56 -1.88 9.99
C ASN A 91 4.60 -3.38 10.24
N ALA A 92 3.42 -4.02 10.26
CA ALA A 92 3.34 -5.47 10.37
C ALA A 92 3.89 -6.17 9.13
N ALA A 93 3.56 -5.69 7.93
CA ALA A 93 4.08 -6.25 6.69
C ALA A 93 5.61 -6.22 6.69
N PHE A 94 6.20 -5.03 6.89
CA PHE A 94 7.65 -4.87 6.91
C PHE A 94 8.33 -5.75 7.98
N ARG A 95 7.77 -5.81 9.20
CA ARG A 95 8.31 -6.66 10.28
C ARG A 95 8.27 -8.14 9.90
N LEU A 96 7.14 -8.62 9.41
CA LEU A 96 6.92 -10.04 9.12
C LEU A 96 7.69 -10.52 7.89
N THR A 97 8.08 -9.59 7.02
CA THR A 97 8.86 -9.89 5.81
C THR A 97 10.36 -9.68 5.96
N ARG A 98 10.87 -9.23 7.12
CA ARG A 98 12.33 -9.03 7.37
C ARG A 98 13.22 -10.23 7.05
N GLY A 99 12.67 -11.46 7.10
CA GLY A 99 13.40 -12.69 6.78
C GLY A 99 13.38 -13.06 5.29
N TYR A 100 12.68 -12.32 4.46
CA TYR A 100 12.59 -12.54 3.02
C TYR A 100 13.51 -11.55 2.30
N SER A 101 14.32 -12.05 1.36
CA SER A 101 15.09 -11.18 0.47
C SER A 101 14.18 -10.53 -0.58
N GLY A 102 14.49 -9.27 -0.94
CA GLY A 102 13.83 -8.57 -2.04
C GLY A 102 12.35 -8.28 -1.76
N VAL A 103 12.05 -7.73 -0.58
CA VAL A 103 10.68 -7.28 -0.24
C VAL A 103 10.61 -5.76 -0.17
N ILE A 104 9.60 -5.22 -0.85
CA ILE A 104 9.26 -3.80 -0.85
C ILE A 104 7.84 -3.67 -0.32
N VAL A 105 7.62 -2.78 0.63
CA VAL A 105 6.29 -2.42 1.14
C VAL A 105 5.97 -1.02 0.68
N VAL A 106 4.92 -0.86 -0.12
CA VAL A 106 4.42 0.45 -0.56
C VAL A 106 3.12 0.76 0.17
N THR A 107 2.99 1.96 0.70
CA THR A 107 1.72 2.49 1.22
C THR A 107 1.34 3.70 0.37
N LEU A 108 0.09 3.76 -0.07
CA LEU A 108 -0.48 4.90 -0.79
C LEU A 108 -1.78 5.30 -0.09
N SER A 109 -1.86 6.56 0.32
CA SER A 109 -3.06 7.18 0.86
C SER A 109 -3.43 8.39 0.00
N LEU A 110 -4.65 8.42 -0.51
CA LEU A 110 -5.26 9.58 -1.16
C LEU A 110 -6.47 9.96 -0.31
N LEU A 111 -6.34 11.03 0.47
CA LEU A 111 -7.35 11.45 1.44
C LEU A 111 -8.14 12.63 0.88
N GLY A 112 -9.44 12.48 0.75
CA GLY A 112 -10.34 13.50 0.22
C GLY A 112 -10.41 14.70 1.16
N LYS A 113 -10.18 15.91 0.65
CA LYS A 113 -10.19 17.14 1.48
C LYS A 113 -11.54 17.50 2.06
N LEU A 114 -12.61 17.03 1.44
CA LEU A 114 -13.99 17.41 1.77
C LEU A 114 -14.77 16.29 2.46
N ASP A 115 -14.47 15.04 2.14
CA ASP A 115 -15.18 13.86 2.62
C ASP A 115 -14.28 12.63 2.51
N SER A 116 -14.28 11.80 3.55
CA SER A 116 -13.54 10.53 3.60
C SER A 116 -14.21 9.42 2.77
N ALA A 117 -15.41 9.64 2.25
CA ALA A 117 -16.10 8.67 1.39
C ALA A 117 -15.32 8.31 0.11
N ASN A 118 -14.36 9.13 -0.30
CA ASN A 118 -13.50 8.89 -1.46
C ASN A 118 -12.06 8.55 -1.08
N ASP A 119 -11.77 8.35 0.21
CA ASP A 119 -10.42 7.99 0.65
C ASP A 119 -10.00 6.67 0.02
N LEU A 120 -8.81 6.66 -0.55
CA LEU A 120 -8.17 5.47 -1.06
C LEU A 120 -6.91 5.19 -0.27
N GLU A 121 -6.89 4.07 0.44
CA GLU A 121 -5.72 3.63 1.18
C GLU A 121 -5.34 2.20 0.79
N LEU A 122 -4.12 2.06 0.28
CA LEU A 122 -3.59 0.82 -0.26
C LEU A 122 -2.25 0.49 0.39
N VAL A 123 -2.06 -0.77 0.76
CA VAL A 123 -0.77 -1.32 1.20
C VAL A 123 -0.38 -2.46 0.27
N PHE A 124 0.73 -2.29 -0.44
CA PHE A 124 1.33 -3.29 -1.31
C PHE A 124 2.46 -3.98 -0.57
N VAL A 125 2.42 -5.30 -0.53
CA VAL A 125 3.55 -6.14 -0.08
C VAL A 125 4.09 -6.83 -1.33
N CYS A 126 5.22 -6.33 -1.82
CA CYS A 126 5.81 -6.69 -3.10
C CYS A 126 7.02 -7.60 -2.86
N PHE A 127 7.05 -8.74 -3.55
CA PHE A 127 8.10 -9.74 -3.41
C PHE A 127 8.83 -9.92 -4.73
N GLU A 128 10.15 -10.01 -4.68
CA GLU A 128 10.99 -10.45 -5.80
C GLU A 128 10.69 -11.90 -6.19
N GLN A 129 10.38 -12.75 -5.20
CA GLN A 129 10.23 -14.20 -5.39
C GLN A 129 8.81 -14.68 -5.01
N ASP A 130 8.12 -15.36 -5.93
CA ASP A 130 6.72 -15.77 -5.74
C ASP A 130 6.52 -16.71 -4.55
N PHE A 131 7.49 -17.56 -4.22
CA PHE A 131 7.34 -18.46 -3.08
C PHE A 131 7.34 -17.71 -1.74
N HIS A 132 8.05 -16.58 -1.61
CA HIS A 132 7.95 -15.71 -0.44
C HIS A 132 6.54 -15.14 -0.32
N ARG A 133 5.98 -14.64 -1.43
CA ARG A 133 4.60 -14.16 -1.49
C ARG A 133 3.60 -15.24 -1.05
N ARG A 134 3.71 -16.46 -1.61
CA ARG A 134 2.84 -17.59 -1.23
C ARG A 134 3.00 -17.96 0.24
N ASN A 135 4.24 -18.01 0.74
CA ASN A 135 4.51 -18.31 2.14
C ASN A 135 3.92 -17.26 3.09
N PHE A 136 4.09 -15.98 2.75
CA PHE A 136 3.52 -14.86 3.49
C PHE A 136 2.00 -14.99 3.61
N ARG A 137 1.30 -15.21 2.49
CA ARG A 137 -0.15 -15.40 2.47
C ARG A 137 -0.59 -16.57 3.35
N VAL A 138 0.03 -17.74 3.17
CA VAL A 138 -0.28 -18.93 3.98
C VAL A 138 -0.02 -18.69 5.48
N ARG A 139 1.00 -17.90 5.84
CA ARG A 139 1.37 -17.69 7.24
C ARG A 139 0.53 -16.62 7.93
N TYR A 140 0.18 -15.53 7.25
CA TYR A 140 -0.31 -14.31 7.91
C TYR A 140 -1.66 -13.82 7.41
N GLU A 141 -2.05 -14.13 6.16
CA GLU A 141 -3.33 -13.67 5.61
C GLU A 141 -4.50 -14.33 6.35
N GLY A 142 -5.49 -13.52 6.74
CA GLY A 142 -6.66 -13.96 7.49
C GLY A 142 -6.38 -14.42 8.93
N LYS A 143 -5.14 -14.27 9.43
CA LYS A 143 -4.76 -14.76 10.77
C LYS A 143 -4.65 -13.62 11.79
N PRO A 144 -5.03 -13.88 13.05
CA PRO A 144 -4.81 -12.91 14.12
C PRO A 144 -3.31 -12.81 14.39
N LEU A 145 -2.81 -11.59 14.40
CA LEU A 145 -1.43 -11.30 14.80
C LEU A 145 -1.43 -10.86 16.27
N PRO A 146 -0.41 -11.25 17.04
CA PRO A 146 -0.27 -10.77 18.40
C PRO A 146 -0.27 -9.24 18.40
N ASN A 147 -1.13 -8.63 19.23
CA ASN A 147 -0.98 -7.22 19.54
C ASN A 147 0.35 -7.09 20.26
N GLN A 148 1.19 -6.18 19.82
CA GLN A 148 2.39 -5.83 20.53
C GLN A 148 2.11 -4.45 21.12
N ASP A 149 1.75 -4.46 22.39
CA ASP A 149 1.84 -3.27 23.25
C ASP A 149 3.31 -2.83 23.35
#